data_AF-D8U401-F1
#
_entry.id   AF-D8U401-F1
#
_cell.length_a   1.000
_cell.length_b   1.000
_cell.length_c   1.000
_cell.angle_alpha   90.00
_cell.angle_beta   90.00
_cell.angle_gamma   90.00
#
_symmetry.space_group_name_H-M   'P 1'
#
loop_
_entity.id
_entity.type
_entity.pdbx_description
1 polymer ?
#
loop_
_entity_poly.entity_id
_entity_poly.type
_entity_poly.pdbx_seq_one_letter_code
_entity_poly.pdbx_strand_id
1 'polypeptide(L)'
;RGLRTLFNTLISSSPAIANVGSLLLLIMYIYAVIGMNMYGNYGSAFDQPGSHATYNNIGAAMATQFRLFTGDGWGDLMATGMNCNANQYQCDTGPSALAAAMFFCSFVLVAIFIMLNLVIAVVVDNF
;
A
#
# COMPACT_ATOMS: atom_id res chain seq x y z
N ARG A 1 -34.69 -2.11 14.14
CA ARG A 1 -35.02 -1.20 13.01
C ARG A 1 -33.84 -0.30 12.63
N GLY A 2 -33.14 0.36 13.57
CA GLY A 2 -31.98 1.22 13.25
C GLY A 2 -30.82 0.56 12.49
N LEU A 3 -30.49 -0.70 12.80
CA LEU A 3 -29.41 -1.44 12.14
C LEU A 3 -29.66 -1.69 10.64
N ARG A 4 -30.94 -1.88 10.25
CA ARG A 4 -31.34 -2.03 8.84
C ARG A 4 -31.28 -0.70 8.08
N THR A 5 -31.56 0.42 8.76
CA THR A 5 -31.41 1.76 8.20
C THR A 5 -29.95 2.09 7.94
N LEU A 6 -29.05 1.78 8.90
CA LEU A 6 -27.60 1.96 8.73
C LEU A 6 -27.03 1.07 7.61
N PHE A 7 -27.50 -0.16 7.50
CA PHE A 7 -27.09 -1.07 6.44
C PHE A 7 -27.57 -0.61 5.06
N ASN A 8 -28.80 -0.09 4.96
CA ASN A 8 -29.33 0.48 3.72
C ASN A 8 -28.59 1.77 3.30
N THR A 9 -28.19 2.63 4.25
CA THR A 9 -27.34 3.79 3.92
C THR A 9 -25.95 3.37 3.45
N LEU A 10 -25.33 2.34 4.05
CA LEU A 10 -24.05 1.80 3.59
C LEU A 10 -24.09 1.30 2.14
N ILE A 11 -25.14 0.54 1.78
CA ILE A 11 -25.34 0.06 0.40
C ILE A 11 -25.61 1.22 -0.56
N SER A 12 -26.35 2.24 -0.12
CA SER A 12 -26.63 3.44 -0.92
C SER A 12 -25.39 4.27 -1.22
N SER A 13 -24.41 4.32 -0.32
CA SER A 13 -23.13 5.03 -0.54
C SER A 13 -22.11 4.20 -1.34
N SER A 14 -22.36 2.89 -1.51
CA SER A 14 -21.41 1.97 -2.12
C SER A 14 -21.06 2.25 -3.59
N PRO A 15 -21.94 2.76 -4.47
CA PRO A 15 -21.62 2.91 -5.89
C PRO A 15 -20.52 3.96 -6.15
N ALA A 16 -20.58 5.11 -5.48
CA ALA A 16 -19.58 6.16 -5.61
C ALA A 16 -18.24 5.75 -5.00
N ILE A 17 -18.28 5.13 -3.81
CA ILE A 17 -17.10 4.60 -3.12
C ILE A 17 -16.44 3.49 -3.94
N ALA A 18 -17.22 2.61 -4.58
CA ALA A 18 -16.70 1.52 -5.39
C ALA A 18 -15.87 2.01 -6.58
N ASN A 19 -16.23 3.14 -7.21
CA ASN A 19 -15.46 3.71 -8.31
C ASN A 19 -14.05 4.13 -7.86
N VAL A 20 -13.94 4.90 -6.77
CA VAL A 20 -12.65 5.34 -6.23
C VAL A 20 -11.87 4.17 -5.61
N GLY A 21 -12.56 3.25 -4.94
CA GLY A 21 -11.97 2.02 -4.42
C GLY A 21 -11.40 1.12 -5.53
N SER A 22 -12.06 1.05 -6.69
CA SER A 22 -11.55 0.31 -7.85
C SER A 22 -10.28 0.92 -8.41
N LEU A 23 -10.19 2.26 -8.42
CA LEU A 23 -8.97 2.97 -8.80
C LEU A 23 -7.83 2.68 -7.82
N LEU A 24 -8.11 2.68 -6.52
CA LEU A 24 -7.13 2.32 -5.50
C LEU A 24 -6.61 0.90 -5.71
N LEU A 25 -7.49 -0.08 -5.93
CA LEU A 25 -7.11 -1.47 -6.20
C LEU A 25 -6.27 -1.60 -7.48
N LEU A 26 -6.59 -0.83 -8.52
CA LEU A 26 -5.80 -0.80 -9.77
C LEU A 26 -4.39 -0.25 -9.52
N ILE A 27 -4.26 0.83 -8.76
CA ILE A 27 -2.95 1.39 -8.39
C ILE A 27 -2.16 0.41 -7.53
N MET A 28 -2.79 -0.24 -6.54
CA MET A 28 -2.15 -1.30 -5.77
C MET A 28 -1.64 -2.43 -6.67
N TYR A 29 -2.42 -2.84 -7.67
CA TYR A 29 -2.02 -3.87 -8.62
C TYR A 29 -0.80 -3.46 -9.45
N ILE A 30 -0.79 -2.24 -9.97
CA ILE A 30 0.34 -1.70 -10.75
C ILE A 30 1.62 -1.68 -9.88
N TYR A 31 1.53 -1.13 -8.66
CA TYR A 31 2.67 -1.09 -7.74
C TYR A 31 3.09 -2.47 -7.27
N ALA A 32 2.17 -3.43 -7.11
CA ALA A 32 2.50 -4.81 -6.79
C ALA A 32 3.33 -5.45 -7.91
N VAL A 33 2.95 -5.26 -9.18
CA VAL A 33 3.71 -5.77 -10.34
C VAL A 33 5.09 -5.11 -10.41
N ILE A 34 5.19 -3.79 -10.23
CA ILE A 34 6.48 -3.09 -10.20
C ILE A 34 7.34 -3.64 -9.04
N GLY A 35 6.76 -3.79 -7.86
CA GLY A 35 7.42 -4.33 -6.68
C GLY A 35 7.93 -5.76 -6.88
N MET A 36 7.19 -6.63 -7.57
CA MET A 36 7.69 -7.97 -7.94
C MET A 36 8.91 -7.90 -8.87
N ASN A 37 8.91 -6.98 -9.83
CA ASN A 37 10.04 -6.83 -10.75
C ASN A 37 11.29 -6.26 -10.06
N MET A 38 11.11 -5.34 -9.12
CA MET A 38 12.23 -4.74 -8.37
C MET A 38 12.71 -5.64 -7.23
N TYR A 39 11.78 -6.20 -6.46
CA TYR A 39 12.06 -6.83 -5.16
C TYR A 39 11.79 -8.34 -5.11
N GLY A 40 11.27 -8.94 -6.18
CA GLY A 40 10.92 -10.38 -6.19
C GLY A 40 12.11 -11.32 -6.01
N ASN A 41 13.33 -10.85 -6.28
CA ASN A 41 14.57 -11.62 -6.08
C ASN A 41 15.23 -11.39 -4.71
N TYR A 42 14.67 -10.51 -3.86
CA TYR A 42 15.22 -10.24 -2.52
C TYR A 42 14.89 -11.36 -1.51
N GLY A 43 14.23 -12.44 -1.96
CA GLY A 43 13.96 -13.63 -1.16
C GLY A 43 13.14 -13.32 0.09
N SER A 44 13.62 -13.80 1.24
CA SER A 44 12.99 -13.58 2.55
C SER A 44 13.44 -12.28 3.23
N ALA A 45 14.14 -11.36 2.54
CA ALA A 45 14.57 -10.10 3.16
C ALA A 45 13.37 -9.27 3.68
N PHE A 46 12.26 -9.29 2.93
CA PHE A 46 11.00 -8.66 3.34
C PHE A 46 10.19 -9.51 4.33
N ASP A 47 10.47 -10.83 4.39
CA ASP A 47 9.81 -11.78 5.28
C ASP A 47 10.52 -11.84 6.64
N GLN A 48 10.56 -10.69 7.32
CA GLN A 48 11.03 -10.63 8.70
C GLN A 48 10.08 -11.41 9.63
N PRO A 49 10.56 -11.98 10.75
CA PRO A 49 9.72 -12.75 11.68
C PRO A 49 8.49 -11.93 12.12
N GLY A 50 7.30 -12.37 11.73
CA GLY A 50 6.02 -11.71 12.04
C GLY A 50 5.54 -10.65 11.04
N SER A 51 6.28 -10.39 9.96
CA SER A 51 6.00 -9.33 8.98
C SER A 51 5.27 -9.84 7.72
N HIS A 52 5.48 -11.10 7.32
CA HIS A 52 4.86 -11.79 6.16
C HIS A 52 4.67 -10.92 4.90
N ALA A 53 5.56 -9.95 4.70
CA ALA A 53 5.55 -9.05 3.55
C ALA A 53 6.53 -9.61 2.52
N THR A 54 6.09 -9.85 1.30
CA THR A 54 6.98 -10.36 0.26
C THR A 54 6.48 -10.02 -1.14
N TYR A 55 7.43 -9.88 -2.06
CA TYR A 55 7.23 -9.60 -3.47
C TYR A 55 7.45 -10.83 -4.36
N ASN A 56 7.45 -12.04 -3.78
CA ASN A 56 7.75 -13.27 -4.50
C ASN A 56 6.60 -13.74 -5.42
N ASN A 57 5.36 -13.33 -5.14
CA ASN A 57 4.20 -13.63 -5.96
C ASN A 57 3.18 -12.49 -5.87
N ILE A 58 2.26 -12.44 -6.83
CA ILE A 58 1.30 -11.33 -6.95
C ILE A 58 0.39 -11.22 -5.72
N GLY A 59 -0.06 -12.33 -5.14
CA GLY A 59 -0.95 -12.31 -3.98
C GLY A 59 -0.27 -11.71 -2.75
N ALA A 60 0.97 -12.10 -2.49
CA ALA A 60 1.76 -11.56 -1.40
C ALA A 60 2.21 -10.12 -1.65
N ALA A 61 2.52 -9.77 -2.90
CA ALA A 61 2.82 -8.39 -3.29
C ALA A 61 1.59 -7.49 -3.07
N MET A 62 0.40 -7.95 -3.46
CA MET A 62 -0.87 -7.25 -3.19
C MET A 62 -1.13 -7.09 -1.69
N ALA A 63 -0.90 -8.13 -0.88
CA ALA A 63 -1.03 -8.03 0.58
C ALA A 63 -0.02 -7.04 1.19
N THR A 64 1.20 -7.00 0.65
CA THR A 64 2.23 -6.03 1.04
C THR A 64 1.83 -4.60 0.68
N GLN A 65 1.26 -4.38 -0.52
CA GLN A 65 0.71 -3.07 -0.91
C GLN A 65 -0.47 -2.65 -0.05
N PHE A 66 -1.34 -3.58 0.33
CA PHE A 66 -2.43 -3.30 1.27
C PHE A 66 -1.90 -2.87 2.64
N ARG A 67 -0.85 -3.54 3.14
CA ARG A 67 -0.18 -3.15 4.38
C ARG A 67 0.42 -1.74 4.28
N LEU A 68 1.13 -1.44 3.19
CA LEU A 68 1.65 -0.10 2.91
C LEU A 68 0.53 0.96 2.86
N PHE A 69 -0.63 0.64 2.27
CA PHE A 69 -1.80 1.52 2.23
C PHE A 69 -2.33 1.83 3.64
N THR A 70 -2.33 0.85 4.55
CA THR A 70 -2.69 1.06 5.96
C THR A 70 -1.62 1.82 6.77
N GLY A 71 -0.43 2.02 6.21
CA GLY A 71 0.69 2.66 6.88
C GLY A 71 1.38 1.79 7.93
N ASP A 72 1.11 0.49 7.97
CA ASP A 72 1.74 -0.42 8.93
C ASP A 72 3.13 -0.87 8.42
N GLY A 73 4.17 -0.68 9.23
CA GLY A 73 5.53 -1.17 8.94
C GLY A 73 6.15 -0.63 7.64
N TRP A 74 5.63 0.45 7.05
CA TRP A 74 6.12 0.97 5.76
C TRP A 74 7.57 1.45 5.82
N GLY A 75 8.01 1.98 6.98
CA GLY A 75 9.39 2.37 7.23
C GLY A 75 10.35 1.19 7.19
N ASP A 76 9.96 0.06 7.77
CA ASP A 76 10.77 -1.17 7.79
C ASP A 76 10.85 -1.81 6.40
N LEU A 77 9.75 -1.77 5.64
CA LEU A 77 9.72 -2.22 4.24
C LEU A 77 10.61 -1.36 3.36
N MET A 78 10.57 -0.04 3.53
CA MET A 78 11.45 0.87 2.80
C MET A 78 12.92 0.66 3.19
N ALA A 79 13.22 0.52 4.48
CA ALA A 79 14.58 0.22 4.95
C ALA A 79 15.11 -1.10 4.37
N THR A 80 14.26 -2.12 4.30
CA THR A 80 14.59 -3.40 3.66
C THR A 80 14.85 -3.22 2.16
N GLY A 81 14.02 -2.43 1.46
CA GLY A 81 14.22 -2.12 0.04
C GLY A 81 15.49 -1.31 -0.24
N MET A 82 15.89 -0.44 0.70
CA MET A 82 17.16 0.31 0.68
C MET A 82 18.36 -0.52 1.15
N ASN A 83 18.17 -1.81 1.45
CA ASN A 83 19.20 -2.71 1.96
C ASN A 83 19.91 -2.17 3.22
N CYS A 84 19.14 -1.61 4.16
CA CYS A 84 19.68 -1.11 5.42
C CYS A 84 20.14 -2.26 6.33
N ASN A 85 21.39 -2.18 6.79
CA ASN A 85 21.93 -3.15 7.73
C ASN A 85 21.38 -2.87 9.15
N ALA A 86 20.58 -3.80 9.66
CA ALA A 86 19.99 -3.72 11.00
C ALA A 86 21.01 -3.59 12.15
N ASN A 87 22.25 -4.03 11.94
CA ASN A 87 23.31 -3.99 12.97
C ASN A 87 24.15 -2.71 12.96
N GLN A 88 24.13 -1.95 11.86
CA GLN A 88 25.03 -0.79 11.68
C GLN A 88 24.29 0.53 11.41
N TYR A 89 22.96 0.53 11.31
CA TYR A 89 22.16 1.69 10.92
C TYR A 89 22.65 2.36 9.63
N GLN A 90 23.33 1.59 8.76
CA GLN A 90 23.85 2.05 7.48
C GLN A 90 22.96 1.49 6.38
N CYS A 91 22.33 2.40 5.65
CA CYS A 91 21.62 2.10 4.41
C CYS A 91 22.57 2.27 3.23
N ASP A 92 22.32 1.53 2.16
CA ASP A 92 22.92 1.85 0.87
C ASP A 92 22.57 3.30 0.52
N THR A 93 23.53 4.07 0.00
CA THR A 93 23.30 5.44 -0.48
C THR A 93 23.37 5.52 -2.01
N GLY A 94 23.49 4.35 -2.66
CA GLY A 94 23.50 4.22 -4.10
C GLY A 94 22.15 4.42 -4.77
N PRO A 95 22.10 4.26 -6.11
CA PRO A 95 20.89 4.42 -6.91
C PRO A 95 19.74 3.49 -6.50
N SER A 96 20.09 2.31 -5.95
CA SER A 96 19.19 1.31 -5.36
C SER A 96 18.33 1.89 -4.23
N ALA A 97 18.96 2.61 -3.30
CA ALA A 97 18.27 3.19 -2.16
C ALA A 97 17.37 4.36 -2.57
N LEU A 98 17.82 5.18 -3.53
CA LEU A 98 16.97 6.23 -4.10
C LEU A 98 15.76 5.62 -4.82
N ALA A 99 15.94 4.56 -5.60
CA ALA A 99 14.85 3.86 -6.27
C ALA A 99 13.84 3.29 -5.27
N ALA A 100 14.31 2.72 -4.16
CA ALA A 100 13.44 2.23 -3.10
C ALA A 100 12.66 3.35 -2.41
N ALA A 101 13.35 4.42 -1.98
CA ALA A 101 12.69 5.58 -1.40
C ALA A 101 11.64 6.17 -2.34
N MET A 102 11.96 6.32 -3.63
CA MET A 102 10.99 6.80 -4.63
C MET A 102 9.79 5.86 -4.77
N PHE A 103 10.00 4.54 -4.85
CA PHE A 103 8.92 3.56 -4.97
C PHE A 103 7.94 3.61 -3.79
N PHE A 104 8.45 3.52 -2.56
CA PHE A 104 7.60 3.49 -1.36
C PHE A 104 6.94 4.86 -1.09
N CYS A 105 7.68 5.96 -1.20
CA CYS A 105 7.11 7.30 -0.97
C CYS A 105 6.07 7.66 -2.04
N SER A 106 6.32 7.36 -3.31
CA SER A 106 5.35 7.65 -4.38
C SER A 106 4.06 6.85 -4.20
N PHE A 107 4.14 5.56 -3.83
CA PHE A 107 2.97 4.77 -3.51
C PHE A 107 2.17 5.38 -2.36
N VAL A 108 2.81 5.70 -1.23
CA VAL A 108 2.15 6.26 -0.05
C VAL A 108 1.49 7.59 -0.37
N LEU A 109 2.15 8.48 -1.12
CA LEU A 109 1.59 9.77 -1.52
C LEU A 109 0.35 9.60 -2.42
N VAL A 110 0.42 8.72 -3.42
CA VAL A 110 -0.72 8.45 -4.32
C VAL A 110 -1.87 7.79 -3.55
N ALA A 111 -1.57 6.83 -2.68
CA ALA A 111 -2.54 6.14 -1.84
C ALA A 111 -3.29 7.11 -0.90
N ILE A 112 -2.56 8.00 -0.22
CA ILE A 112 -3.14 9.02 0.66
C ILE A 112 -3.99 10.00 -0.16
N PHE A 113 -3.51 10.44 -1.33
CA PHE A 113 -4.27 11.33 -2.21
C PHE A 113 -5.60 10.70 -2.66
N ILE A 114 -5.59 9.43 -3.06
CA ILE A 114 -6.81 8.70 -3.42
C ILE A 114 -7.74 8.53 -2.22
N MET A 115 -7.19 8.24 -1.03
CA MET A 115 -7.97 8.13 0.20
C MET A 115 -8.65 9.47 0.55
N LEU A 116 -7.93 10.58 0.45
CA LEU A 116 -8.50 11.93 0.65
C LEU A 116 -9.63 12.20 -0.33
N ASN A 117 -9.47 11.84 -1.61
CA ASN A 117 -10.53 11.97 -2.61
C ASN A 117 -11.75 11.09 -2.30
N LEU A 118 -11.55 9.92 -1.70
CA LEU A 118 -12.63 9.06 -1.22
C LEU A 118 -13.40 9.73 -0.07
N VAL A 119 -12.70 10.30 0.91
CA VAL A 119 -13.32 11.03 2.03
C VAL A 119 -14.13 12.21 1.50
N ILE A 120 -13.58 12.97 0.55
CA ILE A 120 -14.29 14.11 -0.08
C ILE A 120 -15.54 13.61 -0.83
N ALA A 121 -15.43 12.56 -1.63
CA ALA A 121 -16.57 12.01 -2.36
C ALA A 121 -17.70 11.58 -1.42
N VAL A 122 -17.36 10.90 -0.31
CA VAL A 122 -18.35 10.50 0.70
C VAL A 122 -18.97 11.72 1.38
N VAL A 123 -18.18 12.74 1.73
CA VAL A 123 -18.69 13.95 2.36
C VAL A 123 -19.66 14.68 1.43
N VAL A 124 -19.31 14.86 0.16
CA VAL A 124 -20.14 15.55 -0.84
C VAL A 124 -21.44 14.79 -1.12
N ASP A 125 -21.41 13.45 -1.19
CA ASP A 125 -22.63 12.65 -1.39
C ASP A 125 -23.58 12.65 -0.17
N ASN A 126 -23.08 12.97 1.02
CA ASN A 126 -23.88 13.04 2.25
C ASN A 126 -24.47 14.45 2.52
N PHE A 127 -24.09 15.47 1.74
CA PHE A 127 -24.63 16.84 1.82
C PHE A 127 -25.54 17.14 0.63
#